data_AF-A0A1N7S8T5-F1
#
_entry.id   AF-A0A1N7S8T5-F1
#
_cell.length_a   1.000
_cell.length_b   1.000
_cell.length_c   1.000
_cell.angle_alpha   90.00
_cell.angle_beta   90.00
_cell.angle_gamma   90.00
#
_symmetry.space_group_name_H-M   'P 1'
#
loop_
_entity.id
_entity.type
_entity.pdbx_description
1 polymer ?
#
loop_
_entity_poly.entity_id
_entity_poly.type
_entity_poly.pdbx_seq_one_letter_code
_entity_poly.pdbx_strand_id
1 'polypeptide(L)' 'MLGKLMQLVTGDDNTTIEPAYAWSAVVIVVGLGLEVFSVVSGKPFDFQAYGIGAAGLLGGLGLSAKIGK' A
#
# COMPACT_ATOMS: atom_id res chain seq x y z
N MET A 1 17.13 -8.19 -10.87
CA MET A 1 16.97 -7.67 -9.48
C MET A 1 15.50 -7.59 -9.08
N LEU A 2 14.61 -7.11 -9.96
CA LEU A 2 13.16 -7.06 -9.72
C LEU A 2 12.55 -8.42 -9.29
N GLY A 3 12.95 -9.52 -9.94
CA GLY A 3 12.46 -10.86 -9.59
C GLY A 3 12.84 -11.35 -8.19
N LYS A 4 14.00 -10.94 -7.65
CA LYS A 4 14.41 -11.27 -6.27
C LYS A 4 13.65 -10.43 -5.23
N LEU A 5 13.31 -9.19 -5.58
CA LEU A 5 12.47 -8.32 -4.73
C LEU A 5 11.02 -8.81 -4.69
N MET A 6 10.47 -9.30 -5.81
CA MET A 6 9.14 -9.90 -5.82
C MET A 6 9.10 -11.20 -5.00
N GLN A 7 10.11 -12.08 -5.10
CA GLN A 7 10.21 -13.29 -4.26
C GLN A 7 10.19 -12.97 -2.76
N LEU A 8 10.75 -11.84 -2.35
CA LEU A 8 10.74 -11.40 -0.95
C LEU A 8 9.33 -11.04 -0.44
N VAL A 9 8.45 -10.60 -1.34
CA VAL A 9 7.07 -10.16 -1.02
C VAL A 9 6.06 -11.30 -1.24
N THR A 10 6.36 -12.24 -2.12
CA THR A 10 5.36 -13.20 -2.65
C THR A 10 5.66 -14.67 -2.40
N GLY A 11 6.81 -14.99 -1.79
CA GLY A 11 7.28 -16.36 -1.64
C GLY A 11 8.01 -16.87 -2.89
N ASP A 12 8.32 -18.17 -2.92
CA ASP A 12 9.18 -18.81 -3.94
C ASP A 12 8.60 -18.73 -5.38
N ASP A 13 7.29 -18.57 -5.49
CA ASP A 13 6.48 -18.81 -6.68
C ASP A 13 5.93 -17.52 -7.36
N ASN A 14 6.19 -16.32 -6.82
CA ASN A 14 5.78 -15.03 -7.42
C ASN A 14 4.27 -14.87 -7.72
N THR A 15 3.43 -15.79 -7.23
CA THR A 15 2.01 -15.88 -7.57
C THR A 15 1.09 -15.90 -6.35
N THR A 16 1.62 -16.20 -5.17
CA THR A 16 0.82 -16.46 -3.97
C THR A 16 0.30 -15.18 -3.30
N ILE A 17 1.04 -14.07 -3.43
CA ILE A 17 0.61 -12.75 -2.95
C ILE A 17 0.73 -11.76 -4.10
N GLU A 18 -0.38 -11.19 -4.54
CA GLU A 18 -0.34 -10.06 -5.46
C GLU A 18 0.10 -8.81 -4.68
N PRO A 19 1.21 -8.13 -5.04
CA PRO A 19 1.71 -6.99 -4.28
C PRO A 19 0.67 -5.89 -4.06
N ALA A 20 -0.26 -5.72 -5.02
CA ALA A 20 -1.40 -4.82 -4.88
C ALA A 20 -2.29 -5.14 -3.67
N TYR A 21 -2.53 -6.42 -3.35
CA TYR A 21 -3.29 -6.82 -2.16
C TYR A 21 -2.51 -6.60 -0.86
N ALA A 22 -1.21 -6.88 -0.86
CA ALA A 22 -0.37 -6.61 0.31
C ALA A 22 -0.31 -5.11 0.63
N TRP A 23 -0.11 -4.28 -0.39
CA TRP A 23 -0.02 -2.83 -0.21
C TRP A 23 -1.36 -2.16 0.08
N SER A 24 -2.48 -2.68 -0.43
CA SER A 24 -3.81 -2.21 0.00
C SER A 24 -4.11 -2.53 1.46
N ALA A 25 -3.69 -3.68 1.96
CA ALA A 25 -3.76 -3.97 3.41
C ALA A 25 -2.90 -2.99 4.23
N VAL A 26 -1.68 -2.67 3.78
CA VAL A 26 -0.81 -1.67 4.43
C VAL A 26 -1.46 -0.29 4.47
N VAL A 27 -2.06 0.15 3.36
CA VAL A 27 -2.81 1.42 3.31
C VAL A 27 -3.86 1.44 4.42
N ILE A 28 -4.75 0.44 4.48
CA ILE A 28 -5.81 0.38 5.49
C ILE A 28 -5.26 0.44 6.93
N VAL A 29 -4.23 -0.36 7.24
CA VAL A 29 -3.63 -0.38 8.59
C VAL A 29 -3.02 0.98 8.96
N VAL A 30 -2.30 1.62 8.02
CA VAL A 30 -1.70 2.94 8.25
C VAL A 30 -2.78 4.02 8.39
N GLY A 31 -3.86 3.94 7.61
CA GLY A 31 -4.99 4.88 7.70
C GLY A 31 -5.66 4.82 9.07
N LEU A 32 -5.99 3.62 9.53
CA LEU A 32 -6.57 3.40 10.86
C LEU A 32 -5.60 3.85 11.98
N GLY A 33 -4.31 3.56 11.84
CA GLY A 33 -3.29 4.00 12.80
C GLY A 33 -3.15 5.52 12.87
N LEU A 34 -3.16 6.19 11.72
CA LEU A 34 -3.12 7.66 11.66
C LEU A 34 -4.40 8.30 12.18
N GLU A 35 -5.56 7.71 11.94
CA GLU A 35 -6.82 8.17 12.51
C GLU A 35 -6.77 8.17 14.04
N VAL A 36 -6.36 7.05 14.64
CA VAL A 36 -6.18 6.92 16.09
C VAL A 36 -5.13 7.92 16.61
N PHE A 37 -3.98 8.02 15.93
CA PHE A 37 -2.92 8.96 16.31
C PHE A 37 -3.37 10.42 16.25
N SER A 38 -4.16 10.80 15.24
CA SER A 38 -4.74 12.13 15.09
C SER A 38 -5.67 12.46 16.25
N VAL A 39 -6.54 11.52 16.64
CA VAL A 39 -7.42 11.67 17.82
C VAL A 39 -6.60 11.89 19.10
N VAL A 40 -5.55 11.08 19.33
CA VAL A 40 -4.68 11.22 20.50
C VAL A 40 -3.88 12.53 20.47
N SER A 41 -3.48 12.99 19.28
CA SER A 41 -2.68 14.20 19.09
C SER A 41 -3.50 15.49 19.09
N GLY A 42 -4.83 15.40 19.22
CA GLY A 42 -5.73 16.55 19.18
C GLY A 42 -5.78 17.26 17.82
N LYS A 43 -5.42 16.56 16.74
CA LYS A 43 -5.44 17.09 15.37
C LYS A 43 -6.47 16.35 14.54
N PRO A 44 -7.26 17.03 13.69
CA PRO A 44 -8.15 16.35 12.76
C PRO A 44 -7.33 15.48 11.81
N PHE A 45 -7.83 14.29 11.50
CA PHE A 45 -7.23 13.43 10.49
C PHE A 45 -7.55 13.99 9.09
N ASP A 46 -6.51 14.27 8.30
CA ASP A 46 -6.65 14.77 6.93
C ASP A 46 -6.86 13.62 5.96
N PHE A 47 -8.14 13.25 5.78
CA PHE A 47 -8.55 12.22 4.83
C PHE A 47 -8.19 12.54 3.38
N GLN A 48 -8.11 13.82 3.01
CA GLN A 48 -7.85 14.21 1.63
C GLN A 48 -6.37 14.02 1.29
N ALA A 49 -5.47 14.56 2.12
CA ALA A 49 -4.04 14.39 1.93
C ALA A 49 -3.64 12.90 1.99
N TYR A 50 -4.18 12.16 2.95
CA TYR A 50 -3.97 10.72 3.05
C TYR A 50 -4.55 9.97 1.85
N GLY A 51 -5.78 10.28 1.43
CA GLY A 51 -6.45 9.64 0.30
C GLY A 51 -5.72 9.84 -1.03
N ILE A 52 -5.16 11.03 -1.27
CA ILE A 52 -4.32 11.31 -2.45
C ILE A 52 -3.06 10.45 -2.43
N GLY A 53 -2.39 10.34 -1.27
CA GLY A 53 -1.22 9.48 -1.11
C GLY A 53 -1.54 8.00 -1.32
N ALA A 54 -2.63 7.52 -0.72
CA ALA A 54 -3.12 6.14 -0.86
C ALA A 54 -3.48 5.81 -2.32
N ALA A 55 -4.19 6.70 -3.00
CA ALA A 55 -4.55 6.54 -4.41
C ALA A 55 -3.30 6.55 -5.31
N GLY A 56 -2.31 7.39 -5.01
CA GLY A 56 -1.02 7.41 -5.72
C GLY A 56 -0.26 6.09 -5.58
N LEU A 57 -0.18 5.54 -4.35
CA LEU A 57 0.47 4.26 -4.09
C LEU A 57 -0.25 3.10 -4.81
N LEU A 58 -1.56 2.97 -4.64
CA LEU A 58 -2.34 1.88 -5.23
C LEU A 58 -2.45 1.99 -6.75
N GLY A 59 -2.63 3.22 -7.27
CA GLY A 59 -2.62 3.49 -8.70
C GLY A 59 -1.27 3.18 -9.34
N GLY A 60 -0.17 3.57 -8.67
CA GLY A 60 1.20 3.24 -9.10
C GLY A 60 1.45 1.74 -9.16
N LEU A 61 1.03 1.00 -8.13
CA LEU A 61 1.14 -0.46 -8.09
C LEU A 61 0.29 -1.14 -9.17
N GLY A 62 -0.93 -0.67 -9.40
CA GLY A 62 -1.80 -1.17 -10.47
C GLY A 62 -1.22 -0.93 -11.86
N LEU A 63 -0.59 0.23 -12.08
CA LEU A 63 0.12 0.54 -13.34
C LEU A 63 1.37 -0.32 -13.49
N SER A 64 2.19 -0.47 -12.44
CA SER A 64 3.38 -1.33 -12.45
C SER A 64 3.03 -2.79 -12.72
N ALA A 65 1.90 -3.29 -12.19
CA ALA A 65 1.42 -4.64 -12.46
C ALA A 65 0.96 -4.86 -13.91
N LYS A 66 0.42 -3.82 -14.57
CA LYS A 66 0.06 -3.89 -16.00
C LYS A 66 1.24 -3.73 -16.95
N ILE A 67 2.26 -2.95 -16.56
CA ILE A 67 3.45 -2.70 -17.41
C ILE A 67 4.52 -3.80 -17.22
N GLY A 68 4.56 -4.43 -16.05
CA GLY A 68 5.54 -5.50 -15.72
C GLY A 68 5.16 -6.92 -16.16
N LYS A 69 4.02 -7.09 -16.83
CA LYS A 69 3.56 -8.37 -17.41
C LYS A 69 3.91 -8.45 -18.89
#